data_AF-A0A820FSY7-F1
#
_entry.id   AF-A0A820FSY7-F1
#
_cell.length_a   1.000
_cell.length_b   1.000
_cell.length_c   1.000
_cell.angle_alpha   90.00
_cell.angle_beta   90.00
_cell.angle_gamma   90.00
#
_symmetry.space_group_name_H-M   'P 1'
#
loop_
_entity.id
_entity.type
_entity.pdbx_description
1 polymer ?
#
loop_
_entity_poly.entity_id
_entity_poly.type
_entity_poly.pdbx_seq_one_letter_code
_entity_poly.pdbx_strand_id
1 'polypeptide(L)'
;VATADDREKLYRNCVPQKKPSSCPLDPNHTHFILLDDKCGENDETWKQYGYPVRADLTIQLRAEIEQEARCSSHYRQNYKIPIIQILIEGGPSSLLTVVEAVMHETPVVVIEGTGRAANFIPQVYKALYGNQKTYVPPGDNNADL
;
A
#
# COMPACT_ATOMS: atom_id res chain seq x y z
N VAL A 1 20.45 23.33 12.62
CA VAL A 1 19.59 22.14 12.56
C VAL A 1 18.16 22.63 12.64
N ALA A 2 17.33 22.39 11.61
CA ALA A 2 15.95 22.87 11.60
C ALA A 2 15.15 22.19 12.73
N THR A 3 14.37 22.97 13.47
CA THR A 3 13.55 22.47 14.57
C THR A 3 12.30 21.76 14.01
N ALA A 4 11.65 20.92 14.82
CA ALA A 4 10.41 20.24 14.42
C ALA A 4 9.32 21.24 13.99
N ASP A 5 9.28 22.42 14.62
CA ASP A 5 8.35 23.51 14.34
C ASP A 5 8.67 24.20 13.00
N ASP A 6 9.95 24.29 12.62
CA ASP A 6 10.37 24.78 11.30
C ASP A 6 9.98 23.82 10.18
N ARG A 7 10.07 22.52 10.44
CA ARG A 7 9.63 21.48 9.49
C ARG A 7 8.13 21.51 9.32
N GLU A 8 7.37 21.59 10.41
CA GLU A 8 5.90 21.66 10.37
C GLU A 8 5.40 22.90 9.61
N LYS A 9 6.03 24.06 9.81
CA LYS A 9 5.75 25.29 9.04
C LYS A 9 6.08 25.14 7.56
N LEU A 10 7.15 24.43 7.21
CA LEU A 10 7.47 24.10 5.82
C LEU A 10 6.36 23.22 5.20
N TYR A 11 5.95 22.16 5.89
CA TYR A 11 4.86 21.29 5.43
C TYR A 11 3.54 22.04 5.26
N ARG A 12 3.19 22.94 6.20
CA ARG A 12 1.93 23.70 6.17
C ARG A 12 1.90 24.77 5.06
N ASN A 13 3.05 25.38 4.76
CA ASN A 13 3.18 26.36 3.67
C ASN A 13 3.27 25.73 2.28
N CYS A 14 3.59 24.43 2.20
CA CYS A 14 3.54 23.66 0.97
C CYS A 14 2.15 23.12 0.65
N VAL A 15 1.13 23.35 1.49
CA VAL A 15 -0.25 22.98 1.19
C VAL A 15 -0.83 24.00 0.19
N PRO A 16 -1.14 23.61 -1.06
CA PRO A 16 -1.62 24.54 -2.06
C PRO A 16 -3.00 25.07 -1.65
N GLN A 17 -3.18 26.41 -1.67
CA GLN A 17 -4.44 27.11 -1.35
C GLN A 17 -5.61 26.74 -2.29
N LYS A 18 -5.29 26.10 -3.42
CA LYS A 18 -6.22 25.51 -4.38
C LYS A 18 -5.95 24.02 -4.40
N LYS A 19 -6.98 23.18 -4.27
CA LYS A 19 -6.85 21.71 -4.28
C LYS A 19 -5.94 21.31 -5.44
N PRO A 20 -4.72 20.82 -5.18
CA PRO A 20 -3.79 20.56 -6.25
C PRO A 20 -4.36 19.46 -7.14
N SER A 21 -4.22 19.63 -8.46
CA SER A 21 -4.66 18.64 -9.44
C SER A 21 -3.80 17.37 -9.43
N SER A 22 -2.70 17.37 -8.68
CA SER A 22 -1.75 16.27 -8.57
C SER A 22 -1.11 16.18 -7.18
N CYS A 23 -0.55 15.02 -6.87
CA CYS A 23 0.27 14.79 -5.68
C CYS A 23 1.75 14.98 -6.03
N PRO A 24 2.53 15.74 -5.25
CA PRO A 24 3.98 15.88 -5.49
C PRO A 24 4.73 14.58 -5.18
N LEU A 25 5.91 14.41 -5.78
CA LEU A 25 6.83 13.31 -5.45
C LEU A 25 7.45 13.54 -4.05
N ASP A 26 7.68 12.46 -3.30
CA ASP A 26 8.30 12.53 -1.97
C ASP A 26 9.85 12.57 -2.08
N PRO A 27 10.51 13.63 -1.54
CA PRO A 27 11.96 13.81 -1.65
C PRO A 27 12.80 12.80 -0.85
N ASN A 28 12.19 11.97 0.00
CA ASN A 28 12.92 11.00 0.82
C ASN A 28 13.14 9.65 0.11
N HIS A 29 12.60 9.46 -1.10
CA HIS A 29 12.87 8.27 -1.91
C HIS A 29 14.19 8.37 -2.68
N THR A 30 14.86 7.23 -2.86
CA THR A 30 16.10 7.12 -3.65
C THR A 30 15.88 6.81 -5.13
N HIS A 31 14.75 6.17 -5.46
CA HIS A 31 14.40 5.72 -6.81
C HIS A 31 12.92 5.98 -7.08
N PHE A 32 12.59 6.30 -8.32
CA PHE A 32 11.21 6.51 -8.78
C PHE A 32 10.92 5.63 -9.98
N ILE A 33 9.75 4.99 -9.97
CA ILE A 33 9.19 4.30 -11.13
C ILE A 33 7.98 5.12 -11.56
N LEU A 34 8.05 5.75 -12.73
CA LEU A 34 7.00 6.60 -13.27
C LEU A 34 6.23 5.81 -14.33
N LEU A 35 4.95 5.62 -14.07
CA LEU A 35 4.03 4.92 -14.97
C LEU A 35 3.20 5.95 -15.73
N ASP A 36 3.29 5.90 -17.06
CA ASP A 36 2.49 6.72 -17.96
C ASP A 36 1.29 5.90 -18.45
N ASP A 37 0.07 6.37 -18.15
CA ASP A 37 -1.17 5.77 -18.63
C ASP A 37 -1.51 6.21 -20.06
N LYS A 38 -0.68 7.06 -20.66
CA LYS A 38 -0.82 7.65 -22.01
C LYS A 38 -2.10 8.46 -22.20
N CYS A 39 -2.87 8.72 -21.13
CA CYS A 39 -4.06 9.56 -21.20
C CYS A 39 -3.64 11.03 -21.18
N GLY A 40 -3.77 11.69 -22.33
CA GLY A 40 -3.56 13.14 -22.40
C GLY A 40 -4.62 13.91 -21.59
N GLU A 41 -4.28 15.10 -21.09
CA GLU A 41 -5.19 15.98 -20.31
C GLU A 41 -6.54 16.26 -21.00
N ASN A 42 -6.60 16.08 -22.33
CA ASN A 42 -7.77 16.35 -23.16
C ASN A 42 -8.65 15.12 -23.43
N ASP A 43 -8.29 13.94 -22.92
CA ASP A 43 -9.07 12.72 -23.11
C ASP A 43 -10.31 12.74 -22.19
N GLU A 44 -11.52 12.65 -22.72
CA GLU A 44 -12.75 12.63 -21.91
C GLU A 44 -12.80 11.39 -20.99
N THR A 45 -12.10 10.31 -21.37
CA THR A 45 -11.91 9.10 -20.57
C THR A 45 -11.17 9.40 -19.26
N TRP A 46 -10.26 10.39 -19.27
CA TRP A 46 -9.51 10.88 -18.10
C TRP A 46 -10.45 11.37 -16.98
N LYS A 47 -11.48 12.13 -17.37
CA LYS A 47 -12.43 12.76 -16.43
C LYS A 47 -13.40 11.76 -15.82
N GLN A 48 -13.69 10.66 -16.52
CA GLN A 48 -14.72 9.70 -16.11
C GLN A 48 -14.14 8.46 -15.40
N TYR A 49 -12.97 7.96 -15.83
CA TYR A 49 -12.41 6.68 -15.35
C TYR A 49 -10.92 6.72 -15.01
N GLY A 50 -10.28 7.89 -15.00
CA GLY A 50 -8.82 8.00 -14.85
C GLY A 50 -8.26 7.39 -13.56
N TYR A 51 -8.98 7.48 -12.43
CA TYR A 51 -8.49 6.93 -11.16
C TYR A 51 -8.54 5.39 -11.09
N PRO A 52 -9.66 4.71 -11.41
CA PRO A 52 -9.70 3.25 -11.49
C PRO A 52 -8.65 2.66 -12.43
N VAL A 53 -8.52 3.22 -13.65
CA VAL A 53 -7.56 2.72 -14.65
C VAL A 53 -6.12 2.86 -14.15
N ARG A 54 -5.78 3.99 -13.51
CA ARG A 54 -4.45 4.18 -12.89
C ARG A 54 -4.18 3.22 -11.76
N ALA A 55 -5.17 2.98 -10.92
CA ALA A 55 -5.04 2.04 -9.82
C ALA A 55 -4.73 0.64 -10.37
N ASP A 56 -5.47 0.19 -11.39
CA ASP A 56 -5.27 -1.13 -11.99
C ASP A 56 -3.89 -1.27 -12.64
N LEU A 57 -3.46 -0.30 -13.46
CA LEU A 57 -2.13 -0.33 -14.09
C LEU A 57 -1.00 -0.32 -13.04
N THR A 58 -1.14 0.48 -11.98
CA THR A 58 -0.15 0.55 -10.90
C THR A 58 -0.08 -0.76 -10.13
N ILE A 59 -1.24 -1.38 -9.84
CA ILE A 59 -1.32 -2.66 -9.14
C ILE A 59 -0.66 -3.76 -9.97
N GLN A 60 -0.95 -3.83 -11.27
CA GLN A 60 -0.37 -4.81 -12.19
C GLN A 60 1.15 -4.67 -12.29
N LEU A 61 1.66 -3.47 -12.56
CA LEU A 61 3.11 -3.23 -12.66
C LEU A 61 3.83 -3.59 -11.36
N ARG A 62 3.26 -3.21 -10.21
CA ARG A 62 3.82 -3.57 -8.90
C ARG A 62 3.90 -5.10 -8.75
N ALA A 63 2.82 -5.81 -9.05
CA ALA A 63 2.76 -7.27 -8.92
C ALA A 63 3.80 -7.96 -9.81
N GLU A 64 3.98 -7.50 -11.05
CA GLU A 64 4.99 -8.03 -11.98
C GLU A 64 6.42 -7.82 -11.45
N ILE A 65 6.74 -6.62 -10.95
CA ILE A 65 8.05 -6.33 -10.36
C ILE A 65 8.30 -7.21 -9.14
N GLU A 66 7.29 -7.42 -8.29
CA GLU A 66 7.41 -8.30 -7.12
C GLU A 66 7.65 -9.76 -7.55
N GLN A 67 6.97 -10.25 -8.59
CA GLN A 67 7.22 -11.60 -9.10
C GLN A 67 8.61 -11.77 -9.70
N GLU A 68 9.09 -10.80 -10.47
CA GLU A 68 10.44 -10.83 -11.03
C GLU A 68 11.49 -10.78 -9.91
N ALA A 69 11.28 -9.96 -8.89
CA ALA A 69 12.16 -9.88 -7.72
C ALA A 69 12.19 -11.21 -6.93
N ARG A 70 11.07 -11.91 -6.78
CA ARG A 70 11.02 -13.25 -6.13
C ARG A 70 11.92 -14.26 -6.84
N CYS A 71 11.94 -14.21 -8.17
CA CYS A 71 12.66 -15.13 -9.04
C CYS A 71 14.12 -14.69 -9.29
N SER A 72 14.45 -13.43 -9.00
CA SER A 72 15.79 -12.85 -9.13
C SER A 72 16.75 -13.30 -8.03
N SER A 73 16.96 -14.62 -7.87
CA SER A 73 18.09 -15.13 -7.11
C SER A 73 19.27 -15.42 -8.03
N HIS A 74 20.47 -14.99 -7.62
CA HIS A 74 21.70 -15.32 -8.33
C HIS A 74 21.84 -16.85 -8.43
N TYR A 75 22.16 -17.32 -9.64
CA TYR A 75 22.38 -18.67 -10.18
C TYR A 75 22.93 -19.78 -9.25
N ARG A 76 23.39 -19.47 -8.04
CA ARG A 76 24.07 -20.38 -7.10
C ARG A 76 23.27 -20.77 -5.87
N GLN A 77 22.09 -20.20 -5.65
CA GLN A 77 21.30 -20.42 -4.43
C GLN A 77 19.84 -20.65 -4.86
N ASN A 78 19.36 -21.90 -4.77
CA ASN A 78 18.00 -22.31 -5.18
C ASN A 78 16.88 -21.75 -4.26
N TYR A 79 17.08 -20.56 -3.68
CA TYR A 79 16.13 -19.91 -2.78
C TYR A 79 15.47 -18.74 -3.49
N LYS A 80 14.16 -18.57 -3.27
CA LYS A 80 13.40 -17.40 -3.73
C LYS A 80 13.59 -16.24 -2.74
N ILE A 81 13.55 -15.02 -3.24
CA ILE A 81 13.55 -13.82 -2.37
C ILE A 81 12.16 -13.71 -1.74
N PRO A 82 12.03 -13.70 -0.39
CA PRO A 82 10.74 -13.53 0.25
C PRO A 82 10.27 -12.08 0.10
N ILE A 83 8.98 -11.90 -0.22
CA ILE A 83 8.33 -10.60 -0.34
C ILE A 83 7.08 -10.62 0.53
N ILE A 84 6.89 -9.56 1.31
CA ILE A 84 5.71 -9.33 2.15
C ILE A 84 5.09 -7.97 1.80
N GLN A 85 3.78 -7.84 1.94
CA GLN A 85 3.08 -6.56 1.83
C GLN A 85 2.56 -6.14 3.21
N ILE A 86 2.61 -4.85 3.53
CA ILE A 86 2.08 -4.29 4.77
C ILE A 86 0.93 -3.35 4.43
N LEU A 87 -0.25 -3.59 5.01
CA LEU A 87 -1.41 -2.72 4.93
C LEU A 87 -1.56 -1.96 6.26
N ILE A 88 -1.33 -0.65 6.21
CA ILE A 88 -1.48 0.24 7.37
C ILE A 88 -2.84 0.91 7.31
N GLU A 89 -3.16 1.72 6.30
CA GLU A 89 -4.50 2.25 6.04
C GLU A 89 -4.95 1.78 4.66
N GLY A 90 -6.03 2.33 4.12
CA GLY A 90 -6.26 2.19 2.67
C GLY A 90 -7.63 2.65 2.21
N GLY A 91 -7.77 2.75 0.89
CA GLY A 91 -9.05 2.90 0.20
C GLY A 91 -9.41 1.65 -0.59
N PRO A 92 -10.45 1.73 -1.45
CA PRO A 92 -10.83 0.62 -2.33
C PRO A 92 -9.67 0.07 -3.18
N SER A 93 -8.81 0.94 -3.73
CA SER A 93 -7.63 0.51 -4.49
C SER A 93 -6.62 -0.28 -3.66
N SER A 94 -6.50 0.02 -2.35
CA SER A 94 -5.63 -0.74 -1.45
C SER A 94 -6.16 -2.16 -1.22
N LEU A 95 -7.49 -2.35 -1.19
CA LEU A 95 -8.09 -3.68 -1.13
C LEU A 95 -7.80 -4.48 -2.40
N LEU A 96 -7.91 -3.87 -3.58
CA LEU A 96 -7.52 -4.50 -4.85
C LEU A 96 -6.05 -4.92 -4.85
N THR A 97 -5.17 -4.06 -4.31
CA THR A 97 -3.75 -4.35 -4.16
C THR A 97 -3.49 -5.56 -3.25
N VAL A 98 -4.28 -5.71 -2.17
CA VAL A 98 -4.20 -6.86 -1.26
C VAL A 98 -4.71 -8.13 -1.94
N VAL A 99 -5.83 -8.06 -2.68
CA VAL A 99 -6.35 -9.19 -3.44
C VAL A 99 -5.31 -9.69 -4.44
N GLU A 100 -4.71 -8.78 -5.21
CA GLU A 100 -3.65 -9.10 -6.16
C GLU A 100 -2.48 -9.80 -5.46
N ALA A 101 -2.01 -9.25 -4.34
CA ALA A 101 -0.91 -9.84 -3.58
C ALA A 101 -1.22 -11.26 -3.08
N VAL A 102 -2.43 -11.49 -2.55
CA VAL A 102 -2.87 -12.82 -2.09
C VAL A 102 -2.99 -13.81 -3.25
N MET A 103 -3.51 -13.39 -4.41
CA MET A 103 -3.54 -14.22 -5.63
C MET A 103 -2.14 -14.65 -6.07
N HIS A 104 -1.15 -13.82 -5.80
CA HIS A 104 0.27 -14.04 -6.09
C HIS A 104 1.04 -14.72 -4.96
N GLU A 105 0.34 -15.32 -3.98
CA GLU A 105 0.93 -15.98 -2.80
C GLU A 105 1.84 -15.06 -1.96
N THR A 106 1.61 -13.75 -2.01
CA THR A 106 2.31 -12.75 -1.21
C THR A 106 1.66 -12.66 0.16
N PRO A 107 2.36 -12.93 1.27
CA PRO A 107 1.82 -12.70 2.60
C PRO A 107 1.54 -11.22 2.83
N VAL A 108 0.35 -10.92 3.35
CA VAL A 108 -0.08 -9.55 3.68
C VAL A 108 -0.21 -9.42 5.20
N VAL A 109 0.54 -8.49 5.78
CA VAL A 109 0.41 -8.08 7.18
C VAL A 109 -0.54 -6.92 7.25
N VAL A 110 -1.67 -7.08 7.94
CA VAL A 110 -2.65 -6.02 8.16
C VAL A 110 -2.51 -5.47 9.57
N ILE A 111 -2.35 -4.16 9.70
CA ILE A 111 -2.27 -3.48 10.99
C ILE A 111 -3.67 -2.99 11.37
N GLU A 112 -4.33 -3.68 12.29
CA GLU A 112 -5.64 -3.27 12.80
C GLU A 112 -5.53 -2.03 13.70
N GLY A 113 -6.55 -1.18 13.70
CA GLY A 113 -6.67 0.00 14.58
C GLY A 113 -6.24 1.32 13.92
N THR A 114 -5.65 1.26 12.74
CA THR A 114 -5.23 2.38 11.90
C THR A 114 -6.36 2.99 11.07
N GLY A 115 -7.46 2.26 10.84
CA GLY A 115 -8.66 2.75 10.16
C GLY A 115 -8.84 2.32 8.71
N ARG A 116 -9.97 2.74 8.13
CA ARG A 116 -10.39 2.50 6.74
C ARG A 116 -10.26 1.03 6.31
N ALA A 117 -9.62 0.72 5.17
CA ALA A 117 -9.48 -0.64 4.65
C ALA A 117 -8.78 -1.60 5.64
N ALA A 118 -7.83 -1.11 6.44
CA ALA A 118 -7.07 -1.92 7.38
C ALA A 118 -7.86 -2.32 8.62
N ASN A 119 -8.96 -1.61 8.96
CA ASN A 119 -9.92 -2.08 9.96
C ASN A 119 -11.01 -2.97 9.35
N PHE A 120 -11.29 -2.82 8.06
CA PHE A 120 -12.30 -3.61 7.37
C PHE A 120 -11.91 -5.09 7.28
N ILE A 121 -10.69 -5.40 6.82
CA ILE A 121 -10.25 -6.79 6.65
C ILE A 121 -10.28 -7.58 7.99
N PRO A 122 -9.71 -7.09 9.10
CA PRO A 122 -9.74 -7.79 10.38
C PRO A 122 -11.16 -7.96 10.93
N GLN A 123 -12.04 -6.97 10.73
CA GLN A 123 -13.45 -7.08 11.15
C GLN A 123 -14.16 -8.24 10.44
N VAL A 124 -14.02 -8.34 9.12
CA VAL A 124 -14.60 -9.46 8.35
C VAL A 124 -13.94 -10.78 8.73
N TYR A 125 -12.62 -10.81 8.89
CA TYR A 125 -11.89 -12.01 9.31
C TYR A 125 -12.39 -12.53 10.67
N LYS A 126 -12.52 -11.66 11.67
CA LYS A 126 -13.06 -12.03 13.00
C LYS A 126 -14.52 -12.48 12.93
N ALA A 127 -15.35 -11.86 12.09
CA ALA A 127 -16.74 -12.29 11.91
C ALA A 127 -16.85 -13.69 11.30
N LEU A 128 -15.94 -14.06 10.38
CA LEU A 128 -15.94 -15.35 9.71
C LEU A 128 -15.21 -16.45 10.50
N TYR A 129 -14.16 -16.08 11.23
CA TYR A 129 -13.20 -17.02 11.83
C TYR A 129 -12.95 -16.80 13.32
N GLY A 130 -13.76 -15.98 14.01
CA GLY A 130 -13.53 -15.52 15.39
C GLY A 130 -13.41 -16.58 16.49
N ASN A 131 -13.58 -17.87 16.16
CA ASN A 131 -13.29 -18.99 17.06
C ASN A 131 -11.89 -19.61 16.84
N GLN A 132 -11.09 -19.09 15.90
CA GLN A 132 -9.72 -19.58 15.65
C GLN A 132 -8.71 -18.88 16.57
N LYS A 133 -7.65 -19.62 16.95
CA LYS A 133 -6.61 -19.16 17.85
C LYS A 133 -5.95 -17.89 17.31
N THR A 134 -6.09 -16.79 18.06
CA THR A 134 -5.25 -15.61 17.91
C THR A 134 -3.84 -15.93 18.40
N TYR A 135 -2.83 -15.42 17.69
CA TYR A 135 -1.47 -15.44 18.22
C TYR A 135 -1.41 -14.45 19.38
N VAL A 136 -1.21 -14.98 20.59
CA VAL A 136 -0.93 -14.18 21.79
C VAL A 136 0.59 -14.13 21.95
N PRO A 137 1.23 -12.94 21.82
CA PRO A 137 2.66 -12.85 22.02
C PRO A 137 3.03 -13.27 23.46
N PRO A 138 4.17 -13.96 23.66
CA PRO A 138 4.61 -14.35 25.00
C PRO A 138 4.78 -13.13 25.90
N GLY A 139 4.01 -13.05 26.99
CA GLY A 139 4.12 -11.99 28.00
C GLY A 139 3.00 -10.94 28.01
N ASP A 140 1.98 -11.06 27.16
CA ASP A 140 0.78 -10.22 27.25
C ASP A 140 -0.27 -10.85 28.18
N ASN A 141 -0.42 -10.28 29.38
CA ASN A 141 -1.30 -10.79 30.44
C ASN A 141 -2.76 -10.27 30.31
N ASN A 142 -3.09 -9.53 29.26
CA ASN A 142 -4.38 -8.83 29.11
C ASN A 142 -5.29 -9.40 28.01
N ALA A 143 -5.07 -10.63 27.54
CA ALA A 143 -5.84 -11.18 26.41
C ALA A 143 -7.21 -11.76 26.77
N ASP A 144 -7.61 -11.79 28.05
CA ASP A 144 -8.91 -12.30 28.52
C ASP A 144 -9.75 -11.18 29.16
N LEU A 145 -10.32 -10.26 28.37
CA LEU A 145 -11.51 -9.46 28.73
C LEU A 145 -12.36 -9.15 27.49
#